data_AF-A0A831UY69-F1
#
_entry.id   AF-A0A831UY69-F1
#
_cell.length_a   1.000
_cell.length_b   1.000
_cell.length_c   1.000
_cell.angle_alpha   90.00
_cell.angle_beta   90.00
_cell.angle_gamma   90.00
#
_symmetry.space_group_name_H-M   'P 1'
#
loop_
_entity.id
_entity.type
_entity.pdbx_description
1 polymer ?
#
loop_
_entity_poly.entity_id
_entity_poly.type
_entity_poly.pdbx_seq_one_letter_code
_entity_poly.pdbx_strand_id
1 'polypeptide(L)'
;MDAQFKKWEAKSSVVQVFIPTSGRETLREALEALRRQTFRGFEVVLIAKGGLKASRADRVIVQREGLYEEALNLALAALNPDDVALFTDDDAVPSPTWVEEHLEFHERNPDAAIASGSIEGRKWKNYPNALFRRFKGTKYMEPYDSRFEGYTAFVTKTGLSVDGEAAGTAEVERSVAIGGVNMSLKTNYFLGFQVPTYSLRGSHNETVLALRGMALGGHSMRFRGASVRHLGSESLSRTEDPLLDKYLCLEKHAFPFAVNMLLKLDLDLLEDLAARLEDGVPKLGLATAIRGIREGLSPLEFRKRLEDIYLKREEVLGALECPQ
;
A
#
# COMPACT_ATOMS: atom_id res chain seq x y z
N MET A 1 28.16 -3.91 -21.50
CA MET A 1 27.99 -2.52 -21.01
C MET A 1 27.22 -1.79 -22.09
N ASP A 2 25.90 -1.95 -22.03
CA ASP A 2 24.98 -1.74 -23.15
C ASP A 2 24.57 -0.29 -23.32
N ALA A 3 24.27 0.09 -24.57
CA ALA A 3 23.79 1.41 -24.97
C ALA A 3 22.54 1.91 -24.21
N GLN A 4 21.90 1.03 -23.42
CA GLN A 4 20.69 1.27 -22.63
C GLN A 4 20.96 1.99 -21.29
N PHE A 5 22.14 1.81 -20.67
CA PHE A 5 22.54 2.58 -19.48
C PHE A 5 22.59 4.09 -19.75
N LYS A 6 22.96 4.46 -21.00
CA LYS A 6 23.02 5.85 -21.42
C LYS A 6 21.68 6.56 -21.43
N LYS A 7 20.52 5.89 -21.52
CA LYS A 7 19.22 6.56 -21.60
C LYS A 7 18.77 7.16 -20.27
N TRP A 8 19.03 6.45 -19.17
CA TRP A 8 18.74 6.93 -17.82
C TRP A 8 19.86 7.84 -17.28
N GLU A 9 21.12 7.58 -17.64
CA GLU A 9 22.22 8.52 -17.35
C GLU A 9 22.18 9.81 -18.19
N ALA A 10 21.55 9.79 -19.37
CA ALA A 10 21.35 10.99 -20.21
C ALA A 10 20.05 11.75 -19.93
N LYS A 11 19.14 11.21 -19.10
CA LYS A 11 18.02 12.01 -18.58
C LYS A 11 18.59 13.01 -17.56
N SER A 12 18.12 14.25 -17.64
CA SER A 12 18.48 15.28 -16.65
C SER A 12 17.82 15.05 -15.28
N SER A 13 16.86 14.12 -15.17
CA SER A 13 16.16 13.81 -13.92
C SER A 13 16.81 12.60 -13.23
N VAL A 14 16.97 12.72 -11.92
CA VAL A 14 17.51 11.69 -11.03
C VAL A 14 16.33 10.88 -10.48
N VAL A 15 16.43 9.55 -10.52
CA VAL A 15 15.42 8.63 -9.97
C VAL A 15 15.29 8.87 -8.46
N GLN A 16 14.07 8.95 -7.95
CA GLN A 16 13.84 9.25 -6.53
C GLN A 16 13.51 7.97 -5.75
N VAL A 17 14.27 7.71 -4.69
CA VAL A 17 13.99 6.64 -3.73
C VAL A 17 13.49 7.26 -2.43
N PHE A 18 12.21 7.08 -2.12
CA PHE A 18 11.57 7.62 -0.92
C PHE A 18 11.59 6.62 0.24
N ILE A 19 11.94 7.11 1.44
CA ILE A 19 11.86 6.34 2.68
C ILE A 19 11.14 7.16 3.76
N PRO A 20 9.88 6.83 4.08
CA PRO A 20 9.24 7.31 5.29
C PRO A 20 9.93 6.75 6.54
N THR A 21 10.25 7.61 7.50
CA THR A 21 10.99 7.17 8.70
C THR A 21 10.65 7.98 9.94
N SER A 22 10.60 7.28 11.08
CA SER A 22 10.60 7.87 12.41
C SER A 22 11.99 7.81 13.08
N GLY A 23 13.04 7.47 12.32
CA GLY A 23 14.42 7.44 12.80
C GLY A 23 14.80 6.14 13.50
N ARG A 24 14.25 5.00 13.07
CA ARG A 24 14.60 3.68 13.63
C ARG A 24 16.07 3.35 13.39
N GLU A 25 16.65 2.52 14.26
CA GLU A 25 18.05 2.10 14.13
C GLU A 25 18.34 1.37 12.80
N THR A 26 17.36 0.62 12.31
CA THR A 26 17.40 -0.11 11.03
C THR A 26 17.58 0.80 9.81
N LEU A 27 17.28 2.10 9.92
CA LEU A 27 17.44 3.06 8.83
C LEU A 27 18.89 3.08 8.33
N ARG A 28 19.87 2.86 9.22
CA ARG A 28 21.28 2.77 8.85
C ARG A 28 21.53 1.66 7.85
N GLU A 29 20.95 0.48 8.07
CA GLU A 29 21.12 -0.68 7.19
C GLU A 29 20.44 -0.46 5.84
N ALA A 30 19.24 0.12 5.84
CA ALA A 30 18.53 0.51 4.61
C ALA A 30 19.37 1.49 3.77
N LEU A 31 19.92 2.54 4.38
CA LEU A 31 20.77 3.51 3.70
C LEU A 31 22.09 2.91 3.19
N GLU A 32 22.72 2.02 3.95
CA GLU A 32 23.93 1.32 3.49
C GLU A 32 23.65 0.36 2.33
N ALA A 33 22.48 -0.29 2.30
CA ALA A 33 22.06 -1.13 1.18
C ALA A 33 21.83 -0.30 -0.10
N LEU A 34 21.22 0.88 0.02
CA LEU A 34 21.06 1.80 -1.10
C LEU A 34 22.41 2.33 -1.61
N ARG A 35 23.40 2.57 -0.75
CA ARG A 35 24.75 2.95 -1.20
C ARG A 35 25.44 1.86 -2.03
N ARG A 36 25.02 0.61 -1.91
CA ARG A 36 25.59 -0.53 -2.63
C ARG A 36 24.87 -0.86 -3.94
N GLN A 37 23.90 -0.05 -4.36
CA GLN A 37 23.20 -0.24 -5.63
C GLN A 37 24.17 -0.20 -6.81
N THR A 38 23.94 -1.02 -7.83
CA THR A 38 24.70 -1.02 -9.09
C THR A 38 24.39 0.22 -9.92
N PHE A 39 23.12 0.59 -10.01
CA PHE A 39 22.67 1.84 -10.62
C PHE A 39 23.01 3.05 -9.72
N ARG A 40 23.52 4.15 -10.29
CA ARG A 40 23.98 5.33 -9.53
C ARG A 40 23.17 6.61 -9.76
N GLY A 41 22.32 6.64 -10.79
CA GLY A 41 21.54 7.81 -11.17
C GLY A 41 20.28 8.04 -10.32
N PHE A 42 20.37 7.88 -8.99
CA PHE A 42 19.24 8.05 -8.08
C PHE A 42 19.61 8.87 -6.84
N GLU A 43 18.62 9.49 -6.22
CA GLU A 43 18.72 10.19 -4.93
C GLU A 43 17.87 9.49 -3.87
N VAL A 44 18.32 9.54 -2.63
CA VAL A 44 17.55 9.08 -1.47
C VAL A 44 16.86 10.28 -0.82
N VAL A 45 15.54 10.26 -0.80
CA VAL A 45 14.67 11.27 -0.19
C VAL A 45 14.02 10.70 1.06
N LEU A 46 14.42 11.19 2.23
CA LEU A 46 13.79 10.80 3.49
C LEU A 46 12.56 11.65 3.78
N ILE A 47 11.45 11.01 4.12
CA ILE A 47 10.30 11.67 4.74
C ILE A 47 10.41 11.47 6.25
N ALA A 48 10.99 12.46 6.94
CA ALA A 48 11.43 12.34 8.32
C ALA A 48 10.41 12.92 9.31
N LYS A 49 9.89 12.08 10.22
CA LYS A 49 8.98 12.51 11.29
C LYS A 49 9.72 13.29 12.38
N GLY A 50 9.18 14.43 12.81
CA GLY A 50 9.66 15.14 14.00
C GLY A 50 11.04 15.80 13.87
N GLY A 51 11.48 16.13 12.65
CA GLY A 51 12.71 16.93 12.42
C GLY A 51 14.03 16.16 12.58
N LEU A 52 14.01 14.84 12.40
CA LEU A 52 15.22 13.99 12.43
C LEU A 52 16.30 14.53 11.50
N LYS A 53 17.51 14.73 12.04
CA LYS A 53 18.71 15.07 11.27
C LYS A 53 19.30 13.78 10.70
N ALA A 54 18.92 13.42 9.49
CA ALA A 54 19.52 12.27 8.81
C ALA A 54 20.76 12.71 8.02
N SER A 55 21.96 12.44 8.55
CA SER A 55 23.25 12.89 7.99
C SER A 55 23.69 12.16 6.71
N ARG A 56 22.85 11.28 6.15
CA ARG A 56 23.25 10.29 5.14
C ARG A 56 22.32 10.16 3.94
N ALA A 57 21.25 10.94 3.88
CA ALA A 57 20.36 11.03 2.72
C ALA A 57 20.70 12.27 1.90
N ASP A 58 20.39 12.22 0.60
CA ASP A 58 20.64 13.33 -0.33
C ASP A 58 19.66 14.48 -0.07
N ARG A 59 18.42 14.14 0.31
CA ARG A 59 17.36 15.11 0.61
C ARG A 59 16.51 14.65 1.78
N VAL A 60 16.01 15.61 2.57
CA VAL A 60 15.08 15.37 3.69
C VAL A 60 13.87 16.27 3.55
N ILE A 61 12.69 15.67 3.58
CA ILE A 61 11.40 16.35 3.70
C ILE A 61 10.88 16.10 5.12
N VAL A 62 10.65 17.16 5.87
CA VAL A 62 10.22 17.05 7.27
C VAL A 62 8.71 16.88 7.33
N GLN A 63 8.27 15.73 7.85
CA GLN A 63 6.92 15.54 8.32
C GLN A 63 6.80 16.09 9.74
N ARG A 64 6.14 17.24 9.90
CA ARG A 64 5.94 17.89 11.21
C ARG A 64 4.99 17.11 12.10
N GLU A 65 3.89 16.65 11.51
CA GLU A 65 2.80 15.94 12.19
C GLU A 65 2.12 14.95 11.23
N GLY A 66 1.20 14.14 11.76
CA GLY A 66 0.42 13.17 10.99
C GLY A 66 0.94 11.74 11.07
N LEU A 67 0.32 10.89 10.26
CA LEU A 67 0.51 9.45 10.19
C LEU A 67 1.23 9.08 8.89
N TYR A 68 1.30 7.78 8.59
CA TYR A 68 2.03 7.28 7.43
C TYR A 68 1.44 7.78 6.10
N GLU A 69 0.12 7.89 6.00
CA GLU A 69 -0.55 8.41 4.80
C GLU A 69 -0.11 9.83 4.45
N GLU A 70 0.06 10.69 5.45
CA GLU A 70 0.59 12.04 5.26
C GLU A 70 2.05 12.03 4.81
N ALA A 71 2.87 11.10 5.31
CA ALA A 71 4.25 10.94 4.84
C ALA A 71 4.28 10.49 3.37
N LEU A 72 3.42 9.55 2.99
CA LEU A 72 3.26 9.12 1.60
C LEU A 72 2.80 10.27 0.71
N ASN A 73 1.84 11.10 1.15
CA ASN A 73 1.39 12.28 0.42
C ASN A 73 2.50 13.34 0.24
N LEU A 74 3.39 13.51 1.22
CA LEU A 74 4.58 14.36 1.08
C LEU A 74 5.53 13.84 0.00
N ALA A 75 5.72 12.52 -0.09
CA ALA A 75 6.51 11.90 -1.16
C ALA A 75 5.84 12.06 -2.53
N LEU A 76 4.52 11.81 -2.63
CA LEU A 76 3.76 12.00 -3.87
C LEU A 76 3.79 13.45 -4.38
N ALA A 77 3.77 14.43 -3.47
CA ALA A 77 3.89 15.84 -3.80
C ALA A 77 5.30 16.24 -4.28
N ALA A 78 6.32 15.43 -3.99
CA ALA A 78 7.71 15.68 -4.33
C ALA A 78 8.19 14.96 -5.61
N LEU A 79 7.29 14.24 -6.29
CA LEU A 79 7.60 13.45 -7.48
C LEU A 79 8.08 14.33 -8.64
N ASN A 80 9.16 13.90 -9.27
CA ASN A 80 9.58 14.44 -10.56
C ASN A 80 8.64 13.95 -11.68
N PRO A 81 8.18 14.80 -12.60
CA PRO A 81 7.40 14.37 -13.76
C PRO A 81 8.24 13.51 -14.72
N ASP A 82 7.56 12.69 -15.52
CA ASP A 82 8.17 11.85 -16.58
C ASP A 82 9.27 10.88 -16.09
N ASP A 83 9.10 10.35 -14.86
CA ASP A 83 10.10 9.52 -14.19
C ASP A 83 9.49 8.26 -13.54
N VAL A 84 10.34 7.44 -12.93
CA VAL A 84 9.97 6.36 -12.00
C VAL A 84 10.45 6.76 -10.61
N ALA A 85 9.57 6.65 -9.62
CA ALA A 85 9.92 6.79 -8.21
C ALA A 85 9.82 5.44 -7.51
N LEU A 86 10.73 5.17 -6.59
CA LEU A 86 10.77 3.94 -5.79
C LEU A 86 10.52 4.27 -4.32
N PHE A 87 9.95 3.31 -3.60
CA PHE A 87 9.63 3.43 -2.18
C PHE A 87 10.08 2.16 -1.47
N THR A 88 10.66 2.36 -0.29
CA THR A 88 11.09 1.30 0.62
C THR A 88 10.95 1.77 2.06
N ASP A 89 10.88 0.84 3.02
CA ASP A 89 10.78 1.19 4.44
C ASP A 89 12.16 1.39 5.09
N ASP A 90 12.20 2.02 6.26
CA ASP A 90 13.44 2.22 7.03
C ASP A 90 13.91 0.96 7.79
N ASP A 91 13.25 -0.19 7.61
CA ASP A 91 13.68 -1.52 8.05
C ASP A 91 13.74 -2.54 6.91
N ALA A 92 13.99 -2.04 5.70
CA ALA A 92 14.15 -2.83 4.50
C ALA A 92 15.59 -2.81 3.98
N VAL A 93 16.09 -3.95 3.53
CA VAL A 93 17.42 -4.11 2.94
C VAL A 93 17.26 -4.56 1.48
N PRO A 94 17.27 -3.62 0.51
CA PRO A 94 17.21 -3.96 -0.91
C PRO A 94 18.44 -4.73 -1.42
N SER A 95 18.23 -5.57 -2.44
CA SER A 95 19.31 -6.24 -3.18
C SER A 95 20.20 -5.20 -3.89
N PRO A 96 21.47 -5.52 -4.23
CA PRO A 96 22.35 -4.59 -4.94
C PRO A 96 21.83 -4.13 -6.32
N THR A 97 20.92 -4.88 -6.93
CA THR A 97 20.34 -4.62 -8.26
C THR A 97 18.92 -4.05 -8.17
N TRP A 98 18.45 -3.74 -6.97
CA TRP A 98 17.05 -3.39 -6.72
C TRP A 98 16.56 -2.20 -7.57
N VAL A 99 17.35 -1.12 -7.66
CA VAL A 99 16.96 0.04 -8.47
C VAL A 99 16.94 -0.30 -9.96
N GLU A 100 17.99 -0.95 -10.49
CA GLU A 100 18.04 -1.31 -11.91
C GLU A 100 16.92 -2.27 -12.31
N GLU A 101 16.60 -3.26 -11.47
CA GLU A 101 15.56 -4.25 -11.76
C GLU A 101 14.16 -3.60 -11.83
N HIS A 102 13.86 -2.61 -10.98
CA HIS A 102 12.61 -1.83 -11.08
C HIS A 102 12.56 -0.99 -12.35
N LEU A 103 13.67 -0.35 -12.73
CA LEU A 103 13.73 0.47 -13.94
C LEU A 103 13.59 -0.39 -15.21
N GLU A 104 14.29 -1.52 -15.27
CA GLU A 104 14.16 -2.51 -16.36
C GLU A 104 12.73 -3.07 -16.44
N PHE A 105 12.10 -3.33 -15.29
CA PHE A 105 10.72 -3.79 -15.25
C PHE A 105 9.77 -2.77 -15.90
N HIS A 106 9.86 -1.49 -15.54
CA HIS A 106 9.02 -0.44 -16.11
C HIS A 106 9.27 -0.18 -17.60
N GLU A 107 10.50 -0.41 -18.07
CA GLU A 107 10.85 -0.33 -19.49
C GLU A 107 10.25 -1.50 -20.29
N ARG A 108 10.30 -2.72 -19.76
CA ARG A 108 9.70 -3.91 -20.38
C ARG A 108 8.17 -3.93 -20.28
N ASN A 109 7.60 -3.23 -19.29
CA ASN A 109 6.16 -3.17 -19.03
C ASN A 109 5.70 -1.70 -19.04
N PRO A 110 5.59 -1.07 -20.22
CA PRO A 110 5.24 0.36 -20.33
C PRO A 110 3.86 0.69 -19.76
N ASP A 111 2.95 -0.28 -19.67
CA ASP A 111 1.61 -0.16 -19.07
C ASP A 111 1.61 -0.30 -17.54
N ALA A 112 2.70 -0.73 -16.90
CA ALA A 112 2.79 -0.77 -15.44
C ALA A 112 2.84 0.65 -14.85
N ALA A 113 1.76 1.08 -14.21
CA ALA A 113 1.71 2.33 -13.45
C ALA A 113 2.43 2.20 -12.11
N ILE A 114 2.26 1.06 -11.44
CA ILE A 114 2.89 0.73 -10.16
C ILE A 114 3.31 -0.73 -10.14
N ALA A 115 4.45 -1.02 -9.53
CA ALA A 115 5.02 -2.36 -9.47
C ALA A 115 5.53 -2.69 -8.07
N SER A 116 5.53 -3.97 -7.71
CA SER A 116 6.18 -4.47 -6.49
C SER A 116 7.08 -5.66 -6.79
N GLY A 117 8.30 -5.63 -6.26
CA GLY A 117 9.26 -6.73 -6.39
C GLY A 117 9.07 -7.82 -5.34
N SER A 118 10.06 -8.72 -5.25
CA SER A 118 10.08 -9.80 -4.26
C SER A 118 10.32 -9.27 -2.83
N ILE A 119 9.54 -9.76 -1.87
CA ILE A 119 9.68 -9.39 -0.45
C ILE A 119 9.99 -10.65 0.37
N GLU A 120 11.15 -10.65 1.01
CA GLU A 120 11.60 -11.68 1.95
C GLU A 120 11.30 -11.23 3.39
N GLY A 121 10.82 -12.16 4.23
CA GLY A 121 10.46 -11.90 5.63
C GLY A 121 8.98 -12.14 5.93
N ARG A 122 8.54 -11.68 7.11
CA ARG A 122 7.14 -11.86 7.56
C ARG A 122 6.20 -11.01 6.71
N LYS A 123 5.26 -11.66 6.02
CA LYS A 123 4.20 -10.98 5.25
C LYS A 123 3.06 -10.51 6.16
N TRP A 124 2.32 -9.50 5.71
CA TRP A 124 1.10 -9.07 6.38
C TRP A 124 -0.01 -10.12 6.21
N LYS A 125 -1.01 -10.08 7.10
CA LYS A 125 -2.24 -10.86 6.95
C LYS A 125 -3.27 -10.05 6.17
N ASN A 126 -3.81 -10.63 5.10
CA ASN A 126 -4.92 -10.03 4.37
C ASN A 126 -6.26 -10.56 4.93
N TYR A 127 -6.74 -9.98 6.04
CA TYR A 127 -7.95 -10.44 6.75
C TYR A 127 -9.20 -10.58 5.85
N PRO A 128 -9.46 -9.68 4.87
CA PRO A 128 -10.55 -9.85 3.90
C PRO A 128 -10.56 -11.19 3.15
N ASN A 129 -9.44 -11.90 3.01
CA ASN A 129 -9.40 -13.20 2.34
C ASN A 129 -10.24 -14.27 3.05
N ALA A 130 -10.45 -14.17 4.37
CA ALA A 130 -11.33 -15.10 5.07
C ALA A 130 -12.79 -14.95 4.61
N LEU A 131 -13.27 -13.71 4.44
CA LEU A 131 -14.59 -13.44 3.86
C LEU A 131 -14.65 -13.80 2.38
N PHE A 132 -13.60 -13.51 1.62
CA PHE A 132 -13.50 -13.89 0.22
C PHE A 132 -13.69 -15.38 0.02
N ARG A 133 -13.01 -16.22 0.82
CA ARG A 133 -13.18 -17.68 0.79
C ARG A 133 -14.60 -18.10 1.16
N ARG A 134 -15.19 -17.51 2.22
CA ARG A 134 -16.54 -17.83 2.69
C ARG A 134 -17.63 -17.50 1.66
N PHE A 135 -17.49 -16.40 0.94
CA PHE A 135 -18.48 -15.90 -0.02
C PHE A 135 -18.03 -16.06 -1.48
N LYS A 136 -17.08 -16.96 -1.75
CA LYS A 136 -16.57 -17.21 -3.11
C LYS A 136 -17.73 -17.63 -4.03
N GLY A 137 -17.74 -17.08 -5.24
CA GLY A 137 -18.79 -17.38 -6.24
C GLY A 137 -20.11 -16.64 -6.03
N THR A 138 -20.17 -15.71 -5.07
CA THR A 138 -21.33 -14.81 -4.89
C THR A 138 -21.04 -13.44 -5.51
N LYS A 139 -22.11 -12.68 -5.80
CA LYS A 139 -22.04 -11.31 -6.30
C LYS A 139 -21.18 -10.36 -5.44
N TYR A 140 -20.98 -10.65 -4.15
CA TYR A 140 -20.18 -9.79 -3.26
C TYR A 140 -18.68 -9.86 -3.55
N MET A 141 -18.21 -11.04 -3.97
CA MET A 141 -16.79 -11.37 -4.12
C MET A 141 -16.33 -11.35 -5.59
N GLU A 142 -17.22 -10.99 -6.51
CA GLU A 142 -16.84 -10.68 -7.89
C GLU A 142 -15.92 -9.45 -7.93
N PRO A 143 -14.96 -9.40 -8.87
CA PRO A 143 -14.21 -8.17 -9.12
C PRO A 143 -15.14 -7.00 -9.38
N TYR A 144 -14.74 -5.80 -8.94
CA TYR A 144 -15.57 -4.60 -9.02
C TYR A 144 -16.07 -4.34 -10.45
N ASP A 145 -15.18 -4.44 -11.44
CA ASP A 145 -15.51 -4.41 -12.86
C ASP A 145 -14.46 -5.12 -13.73
N SER A 146 -14.64 -5.03 -15.05
CA SER A 146 -13.82 -5.67 -16.09
C SER A 146 -12.36 -5.19 -16.13
N ARG A 147 -11.99 -4.07 -15.51
CA ARG A 147 -10.59 -3.62 -15.44
C ARG A 147 -9.72 -4.58 -14.62
N PHE A 148 -10.33 -5.41 -13.79
CA PHE A 148 -9.67 -6.47 -13.02
C PHE A 148 -9.57 -7.81 -13.76
N GLU A 149 -9.96 -7.87 -15.04
CA GLU A 149 -9.82 -9.10 -15.82
C GLU A 149 -8.33 -9.50 -15.91
N GLY A 150 -8.04 -10.76 -15.55
CA GLY A 150 -6.68 -11.29 -15.46
C GLY A 150 -5.88 -10.86 -14.22
N TYR A 151 -6.47 -10.11 -13.27
CA TYR A 151 -5.81 -9.80 -12.01
C TYR A 151 -5.82 -10.98 -11.05
N THR A 152 -4.69 -11.25 -10.41
CA THR A 152 -4.56 -12.30 -9.38
C THR A 152 -4.93 -11.81 -7.98
N ALA A 153 -4.93 -10.49 -7.75
CA ALA A 153 -5.54 -9.85 -6.58
C ALA A 153 -6.27 -8.59 -7.03
N PHE A 154 -7.48 -8.37 -6.51
CA PHE A 154 -8.39 -7.33 -6.99
C PHE A 154 -9.26 -6.74 -5.88
N VAL A 155 -9.97 -5.67 -6.20
CA VAL A 155 -11.01 -5.10 -5.34
C VAL A 155 -12.37 -5.69 -5.75
N THR A 156 -13.13 -6.20 -4.79
CA THR A 156 -14.45 -6.79 -5.03
C THR A 156 -15.52 -5.72 -5.27
N LYS A 157 -16.72 -6.11 -5.74
CA LYS A 157 -17.89 -5.22 -5.83
C LYS A 157 -18.28 -4.56 -4.50
N THR A 158 -17.94 -5.19 -3.38
CA THR A 158 -18.15 -4.64 -2.03
C THR A 158 -16.96 -3.83 -1.50
N GLY A 159 -15.93 -3.60 -2.30
CA GLY A 159 -14.78 -2.77 -1.93
C GLY A 159 -13.75 -3.45 -1.03
N LEU A 160 -13.75 -4.78 -0.93
CA LEU A 160 -12.71 -5.53 -0.22
C LEU A 160 -11.52 -5.79 -1.15
N SER A 161 -10.30 -5.61 -0.66
CA SER A 161 -9.07 -5.99 -1.37
C SER A 161 -8.71 -7.43 -1.05
N VAL A 162 -8.72 -8.31 -2.05
CA VAL A 162 -8.60 -9.77 -1.85
C VAL A 162 -7.55 -10.38 -2.79
N ASP A 163 -6.94 -11.47 -2.34
CA ASP A 163 -6.05 -12.30 -3.16
C ASP A 163 -6.84 -13.47 -3.77
N GLY A 164 -6.82 -13.58 -5.09
CA GLY A 164 -7.33 -14.72 -5.83
C GLY A 164 -6.41 -15.93 -5.75
N GLU A 165 -6.90 -17.08 -6.24
CA GLU A 165 -6.19 -18.37 -6.08
C GLU A 165 -4.85 -18.45 -6.83
N ALA A 166 -4.71 -17.70 -7.92
CA ALA A 166 -3.49 -17.68 -8.73
C ALA A 166 -2.41 -16.71 -8.20
N ALA A 167 -2.67 -15.99 -7.10
CA ALA A 167 -1.74 -14.98 -6.58
C ALA A 167 -0.36 -15.57 -6.23
N GLY A 168 0.70 -14.97 -6.77
CA GLY A 168 2.09 -15.34 -6.52
C GLY A 168 2.64 -16.49 -7.37
N THR A 169 1.88 -16.99 -8.33
CA THR A 169 2.27 -18.15 -9.15
C THR A 169 3.11 -17.77 -10.38
N ALA A 170 2.89 -16.59 -10.95
CA ALA A 170 3.56 -16.12 -12.16
C ALA A 170 4.84 -15.30 -11.87
N GLU A 171 5.69 -15.17 -12.89
CA GLU A 171 6.87 -14.27 -12.88
C GLU A 171 6.45 -12.79 -12.82
N VAL A 172 5.38 -12.44 -13.55
CA VAL A 172 4.73 -11.13 -13.53
C VAL A 172 3.23 -11.35 -13.44
N GLU A 173 2.57 -10.63 -12.55
CA GLU A 173 1.12 -10.73 -12.38
C GLU A 173 0.49 -9.35 -12.16
N ARG A 174 -0.69 -9.14 -12.73
CA ARG A 174 -1.52 -7.97 -12.43
C ARG A 174 -2.17 -8.17 -11.08
N SER A 175 -1.99 -7.23 -10.17
CA SER A 175 -2.39 -7.38 -8.77
C SER A 175 -2.50 -6.02 -8.10
N VAL A 176 -3.54 -5.81 -7.30
CA VAL A 176 -3.64 -4.63 -6.41
C VAL A 176 -2.91 -4.82 -5.08
N ALA A 177 -2.36 -6.00 -4.82
CA ALA A 177 -1.62 -6.34 -3.60
C ALA A 177 -0.14 -5.93 -3.72
N ILE A 178 0.09 -4.64 -3.95
CA ILE A 178 1.41 -4.02 -4.01
C ILE A 178 1.99 -3.90 -2.60
N GLY A 179 3.25 -4.27 -2.39
CA GLY A 179 3.91 -4.13 -1.10
C GLY A 179 4.67 -2.81 -0.97
N GLY A 180 4.26 -1.94 -0.05
CA GLY A 180 4.85 -0.60 0.13
C GLY A 180 6.35 -0.59 0.46
N VAL A 181 6.81 -1.64 1.14
CA VAL A 181 8.23 -1.87 1.47
C VAL A 181 9.11 -2.10 0.23
N ASN A 182 8.51 -2.45 -0.91
CA ASN A 182 9.20 -2.73 -2.16
C ASN A 182 8.29 -2.38 -3.33
N MET A 183 8.13 -1.08 -3.59
CA MET A 183 7.31 -0.60 -4.70
C MET A 183 8.00 0.46 -5.55
N SER A 184 7.59 0.54 -6.80
CA SER A 184 7.96 1.59 -7.73
C SER A 184 6.75 2.07 -8.51
N LEU A 185 6.71 3.34 -8.90
CA LEU A 185 5.62 3.92 -9.65
C LEU A 185 6.12 4.81 -10.79
N LYS A 186 5.37 4.86 -11.90
CA LYS A 186 5.55 5.86 -12.96
C LYS A 186 4.87 7.14 -12.54
N THR A 187 5.65 8.20 -12.33
CA THR A 187 5.21 9.40 -11.59
C THR A 187 4.01 10.10 -12.22
N ASN A 188 3.89 10.10 -13.54
CA ASN A 188 2.79 10.74 -14.27
C ASN A 188 1.39 10.22 -13.90
N TYR A 189 1.27 8.98 -13.42
CA TYR A 189 -0.01 8.45 -12.93
C TYR A 189 -0.43 9.06 -11.58
N PHE A 190 0.51 9.66 -10.85
CA PHE A 190 0.36 10.05 -9.45
C PHE A 190 0.62 11.53 -9.17
N LEU A 191 1.04 12.31 -10.17
CA LEU A 191 1.18 13.76 -10.03
C LEU A 191 -0.13 14.41 -9.56
N GLY A 192 -0.05 15.17 -8.48
CA GLY A 192 -1.21 15.85 -7.86
C GLY A 192 -2.20 14.92 -7.15
N PHE A 193 -1.94 13.61 -7.10
CA PHE A 193 -2.78 12.68 -6.36
C PHE A 193 -2.41 12.66 -4.87
N GLN A 194 -3.42 12.50 -4.03
CA GLN A 194 -3.25 12.29 -2.59
C GLN A 194 -4.02 11.04 -2.20
N VAL A 195 -3.36 10.15 -1.44
CA VAL A 195 -4.06 9.05 -0.77
C VAL A 195 -4.99 9.64 0.31
N PRO A 196 -6.22 9.12 0.45
CA PRO A 196 -7.12 9.56 1.51
C PRO A 196 -6.50 9.33 2.89
N THR A 197 -6.52 10.37 3.73
CA THR A 197 -5.98 10.33 5.10
C THR A 197 -7.04 9.79 6.08
N TYR A 198 -7.46 8.54 5.88
CA TYR A 198 -8.60 7.95 6.58
C TYR A 198 -8.21 6.91 7.65
N SER A 199 -7.04 6.28 7.55
CA SER A 199 -6.65 5.17 8.42
C SER A 199 -5.75 5.63 9.57
N LEU A 200 -5.57 4.78 10.58
CA LEU A 200 -4.59 4.98 11.65
C LEU A 200 -3.29 4.22 11.38
N ARG A 201 -3.39 3.03 10.76
CA ARG A 201 -2.26 2.14 10.51
C ARG A 201 -1.89 2.01 9.03
N GLY A 202 -2.33 2.93 8.18
CA GLY A 202 -1.93 2.97 6.78
C GLY A 202 -2.42 1.77 5.96
N SER A 203 -3.56 1.19 6.33
CA SER A 203 -4.09 0.01 5.64
C SER A 203 -4.43 0.31 4.17
N HIS A 204 -3.92 -0.52 3.25
CA HIS A 204 -4.29 -0.52 1.83
C HIS A 204 -3.98 0.76 1.03
N ASN A 205 -3.03 1.58 1.49
CA ASN A 205 -2.54 2.74 0.73
C ASN A 205 -2.03 2.36 -0.66
N GLU A 206 -1.34 1.23 -0.75
CA GLU A 206 -0.81 0.74 -2.01
C GLU A 206 -1.93 0.25 -2.94
N THR A 207 -3.02 -0.29 -2.37
CA THR A 207 -4.23 -0.61 -3.15
C THR A 207 -4.89 0.67 -3.67
N VAL A 208 -4.95 1.75 -2.89
CA VAL A 208 -5.43 3.07 -3.35
C VAL A 208 -4.57 3.58 -4.51
N LEU A 209 -3.25 3.45 -4.43
CA LEU A 209 -2.34 3.80 -5.52
C LEU A 209 -2.56 2.92 -6.76
N ALA A 210 -2.74 1.60 -6.58
CA ALA A 210 -3.06 0.69 -7.67
C ALA A 210 -4.34 1.12 -8.40
N LEU A 211 -5.41 1.43 -7.65
CA LEU A 211 -6.67 1.93 -8.21
C LEU A 211 -6.49 3.26 -8.95
N ARG A 212 -5.65 4.18 -8.44
CA ARG A 212 -5.32 5.43 -9.13
C ARG A 212 -4.65 5.17 -10.48
N GLY A 213 -3.63 4.31 -10.52
CA GLY A 213 -2.96 3.93 -11.76
C GLY A 213 -3.93 3.33 -12.79
N MET A 214 -4.80 2.43 -12.32
CA MET A 214 -5.85 1.80 -13.13
C MET A 214 -6.88 2.79 -13.67
N ALA A 215 -7.30 3.78 -12.88
CA ALA A 215 -8.24 4.81 -13.32
C ALA A 215 -7.71 5.67 -14.49
N LEU A 216 -6.39 5.71 -14.67
CA LEU A 216 -5.72 6.41 -15.76
C LEU A 216 -5.24 5.48 -16.88
N GLY A 217 -5.69 4.21 -16.89
CA GLY A 217 -5.41 3.24 -17.95
C GLY A 217 -4.12 2.43 -17.79
N GLY A 218 -3.40 2.59 -16.68
CA GLY A 218 -2.24 1.75 -16.35
C GLY A 218 -2.62 0.49 -15.56
N HIS A 219 -1.63 -0.35 -15.27
CA HIS A 219 -1.79 -1.56 -14.48
C HIS A 219 -0.92 -1.54 -13.22
N SER A 220 -1.37 -2.24 -12.18
CA SER A 220 -0.58 -2.54 -11.00
C SER A 220 -0.06 -3.97 -11.11
N MET A 221 1.24 -4.17 -10.90
CA MET A 221 1.88 -5.47 -11.14
C MET A 221 2.78 -5.90 -9.98
N ARG A 222 2.90 -7.21 -9.77
CA ARG A 222 4.02 -7.78 -9.00
C ARG A 222 4.94 -8.53 -9.94
N PHE A 223 6.22 -8.55 -9.62
CA PHE A 223 7.19 -9.31 -10.39
C PHE A 223 8.23 -9.98 -9.50
N ARG A 224 8.81 -11.08 -9.99
CA ARG A 224 9.95 -11.74 -9.35
C ARG A 224 11.24 -11.04 -9.75
N GLY A 225 11.86 -10.39 -8.77
CA GLY A 225 13.05 -9.56 -8.98
C GLY A 225 13.04 -8.40 -8.00
N ALA A 226 14.07 -7.57 -8.05
CA ALA A 226 14.22 -6.41 -7.16
C ALA A 226 13.95 -6.81 -5.70
N SER A 227 14.67 -7.81 -5.18
CA SER A 227 14.34 -8.36 -3.87
C SER A 227 14.64 -7.40 -2.72
N VAL A 228 13.81 -7.43 -1.69
CA VAL A 228 14.00 -6.69 -0.44
C VAL A 228 13.83 -7.64 0.73
N ARG A 229 14.79 -7.61 1.66
CA ARG A 229 14.66 -8.28 2.96
C ARG A 229 14.06 -7.32 3.98
N HIS A 230 12.90 -7.68 4.52
CA HIS A 230 12.18 -6.87 5.49
C HIS A 230 12.47 -7.36 6.92
N LEU A 231 13.13 -6.52 7.73
CA LEU A 231 13.72 -6.92 9.01
C LEU A 231 12.74 -6.88 10.19
N GLY A 232 11.67 -6.08 10.13
CA GLY A 232 10.73 -5.90 11.25
C GLY A 232 9.74 -7.05 11.42
N SER A 233 9.38 -7.37 12.68
CA SER A 233 8.27 -8.25 13.05
C SER A 233 7.00 -7.48 13.43
N GLU A 234 7.15 -6.32 14.08
CA GLU A 234 6.10 -5.35 14.43
C GLU A 234 6.17 -4.15 13.47
N SER A 235 5.01 -3.73 12.96
CA SER A 235 4.91 -2.64 11.98
C SER A 235 3.46 -2.15 11.89
N LEU A 236 3.22 -1.11 11.09
CA LEU A 236 1.87 -0.63 10.84
C LEU A 236 0.93 -1.74 10.35
N SER A 237 1.41 -2.71 9.57
CA SER A 237 0.59 -3.80 9.01
C SER A 237 0.76 -5.19 9.67
N ARG A 238 1.59 -5.30 10.71
CA ARG A 238 1.90 -6.58 11.40
C ARG A 238 2.07 -6.34 12.89
N THR A 239 1.44 -7.16 13.72
CA THR A 239 1.56 -7.05 15.18
C THR A 239 1.49 -8.40 15.87
N GLU A 240 2.01 -8.47 17.09
CA GLU A 240 1.85 -9.61 18.01
C GLU A 240 0.85 -9.32 19.14
N ASP A 241 0.42 -8.06 19.29
CA ASP A 241 -0.62 -7.68 20.25
C ASP A 241 -2.00 -8.14 19.72
N PRO A 242 -2.72 -9.02 20.44
CA PRO A 242 -4.01 -9.55 19.98
C PRO A 242 -5.09 -8.48 19.78
N LEU A 243 -5.10 -7.41 20.57
CA LEU A 243 -6.07 -6.31 20.42
C LEU A 243 -5.72 -5.45 19.20
N LEU A 244 -4.43 -5.22 18.94
CA LEU A 244 -4.00 -4.52 17.73
C LEU A 244 -4.22 -5.37 16.46
N ASP A 245 -4.10 -6.70 16.55
CA ASP A 245 -4.43 -7.62 15.45
C ASP A 245 -5.93 -7.54 15.10
N LYS A 246 -6.79 -7.51 16.12
CA LYS A 246 -8.23 -7.25 15.95
C LYS A 246 -8.49 -5.87 15.36
N TYR A 247 -7.78 -4.83 15.81
CA TYR A 247 -7.94 -3.50 15.21
C TYR A 247 -7.51 -3.48 13.74
N LEU A 248 -6.41 -4.15 13.38
CA LEU A 248 -5.98 -4.30 11.98
C LEU A 248 -7.04 -5.01 11.13
N CYS A 249 -7.62 -6.07 11.68
CA CYS A 249 -8.75 -6.75 11.06
C CYS A 249 -9.93 -5.79 10.82
N LEU A 250 -10.29 -4.95 11.80
CA LEU A 250 -11.32 -3.92 11.65
C LEU A 250 -10.98 -2.93 10.55
N GLU A 251 -9.79 -2.33 10.59
CA GLU A 251 -9.37 -1.29 9.67
C GLU A 251 -9.31 -1.80 8.22
N LYS A 252 -8.87 -3.05 7.99
CA LYS A 252 -8.92 -3.68 6.66
C LYS A 252 -10.34 -3.93 6.16
N HIS A 253 -11.29 -4.24 7.05
CA HIS A 253 -12.71 -4.33 6.70
C HIS A 253 -13.39 -2.96 6.60
N ALA A 254 -12.78 -1.90 7.12
CA ALA A 254 -13.23 -0.52 6.92
C ALA A 254 -12.77 0.08 5.56
N PHE A 255 -11.89 -0.62 4.83
CA PHE A 255 -11.36 -0.19 3.53
C PHE A 255 -12.42 0.18 2.45
N PRO A 256 -13.62 -0.42 2.40
CA PRO A 256 -14.65 0.00 1.45
C PRO A 256 -14.97 1.51 1.49
N PHE A 257 -14.75 2.18 2.63
CA PHE A 257 -14.86 3.65 2.72
C PHE A 257 -13.91 4.35 1.75
N ALA A 258 -12.62 4.00 1.75
CA ALA A 258 -11.61 4.58 0.87
C ALA A 258 -11.84 4.17 -0.58
N VAL A 259 -12.26 2.91 -0.82
CA VAL A 259 -12.63 2.47 -2.17
C VAL A 259 -13.78 3.30 -2.72
N ASN A 260 -14.82 3.61 -1.93
CA ASN A 260 -15.97 4.40 -2.39
C ASN A 260 -15.61 5.82 -2.87
N MET A 261 -14.49 6.37 -2.40
CA MET A 261 -13.98 7.66 -2.85
C MET A 261 -13.42 7.60 -4.28
N LEU A 262 -12.92 6.43 -4.69
CA LEU A 262 -12.28 6.20 -5.99
C LEU A 262 -13.22 5.48 -6.98
N LEU A 263 -13.99 4.53 -6.48
CA LEU A 263 -14.89 3.64 -7.19
C LEU A 263 -16.24 3.71 -6.49
N LYS A 264 -17.28 4.25 -7.15
CA LYS A 264 -18.61 4.36 -6.53
C LYS A 264 -19.16 2.96 -6.24
N LEU A 265 -19.21 2.58 -4.96
CA LEU A 265 -19.67 1.26 -4.55
C LEU A 265 -21.19 1.19 -4.59
N ASP A 266 -21.72 0.00 -4.88
CA ASP A 266 -23.11 -0.34 -4.61
C ASP A 266 -23.27 -0.54 -3.10
N LEU A 267 -23.83 0.48 -2.43
CA LEU A 267 -23.95 0.50 -0.99
C LEU A 267 -24.97 -0.53 -0.48
N ASP A 268 -26.04 -0.79 -1.23
CA ASP A 268 -27.04 -1.81 -0.87
C ASP A 268 -26.40 -3.20 -0.90
N LEU A 269 -25.51 -3.46 -1.87
CA LEU A 269 -24.76 -4.70 -1.94
C LEU A 269 -23.80 -4.89 -0.76
N LEU A 270 -23.11 -3.82 -0.35
CA LEU A 270 -22.21 -3.82 0.81
C LEU A 270 -22.98 -4.05 2.11
N GLU A 271 -24.16 -3.46 2.26
CA GLU A 271 -25.05 -3.64 3.40
C GLU A 271 -25.62 -5.06 3.48
N ASP A 272 -26.05 -5.63 2.35
CA ASP A 272 -26.51 -7.01 2.24
C ASP A 272 -25.38 -8.00 2.62
N LEU A 273 -24.12 -7.72 2.24
CA LEU A 273 -22.97 -8.50 2.74
C LEU A 273 -22.83 -8.38 4.25
N ALA A 274 -22.81 -7.16 4.80
CA ALA A 274 -22.61 -6.93 6.24
C ALA A 274 -23.72 -7.57 7.10
N ALA A 275 -24.97 -7.55 6.62
CA ALA A 275 -26.11 -8.17 7.29
C ALA A 275 -26.00 -9.70 7.40
N ARG A 276 -25.26 -10.34 6.49
CA ARG A 276 -25.02 -11.81 6.48
C ARG A 276 -23.87 -12.25 7.38
N LEU A 277 -23.12 -11.30 7.94
CA LEU A 277 -22.03 -11.61 8.87
C LEU A 277 -22.58 -11.80 10.28
N GLU A 278 -22.01 -12.78 10.98
CA GLU A 278 -22.12 -12.91 12.43
C GLU A 278 -21.45 -11.72 13.12
N ASP A 279 -21.85 -11.46 14.37
CA ASP A 279 -21.25 -10.38 15.14
C ASP A 279 -19.77 -10.69 15.41
N GLY A 280 -18.92 -9.73 15.05
CA GLY A 280 -17.47 -9.90 15.06
C GLY A 280 -16.76 -8.72 14.42
N VAL A 281 -15.44 -8.75 14.45
CA VAL A 281 -14.59 -7.65 13.97
C VAL A 281 -14.84 -7.30 12.49
N PRO A 282 -14.99 -8.26 11.55
CA PRO A 282 -15.27 -7.95 10.14
C PRO A 282 -16.58 -7.17 9.95
N LYS A 283 -17.65 -7.58 10.64
CA LYS A 283 -18.96 -6.91 10.57
C LYS A 283 -18.88 -5.48 11.10
N LEU A 284 -18.17 -5.27 12.20
CA LEU A 284 -17.94 -3.93 12.75
C LEU A 284 -17.14 -3.04 11.78
N GLY A 285 -16.11 -3.58 11.11
CA GLY A 285 -15.35 -2.85 10.09
C GLY A 285 -16.22 -2.44 8.89
N LEU A 286 -16.98 -3.38 8.32
CA LEU A 286 -17.92 -3.09 7.23
C LEU A 286 -18.99 -2.07 7.65
N ALA A 287 -19.59 -2.23 8.83
CA ALA A 287 -20.60 -1.31 9.36
C ALA A 287 -20.03 0.11 9.55
N THR A 288 -18.77 0.20 10.00
CA THR A 288 -18.08 1.48 10.13
C THR A 288 -17.92 2.14 8.76
N ALA A 289 -17.48 1.40 7.73
CA ALA A 289 -17.38 1.89 6.36
C ALA A 289 -18.73 2.37 5.80
N ILE A 290 -19.78 1.55 5.91
CA ILE A 290 -21.14 1.86 5.46
C ILE A 290 -21.62 3.18 6.09
N ARG A 291 -21.46 3.31 7.41
CA ARG A 291 -21.86 4.52 8.13
C ARG A 291 -21.10 5.74 7.63
N GLY A 292 -19.77 5.62 7.46
CA GLY A 292 -18.94 6.70 6.93
C GLY A 292 -19.36 7.15 5.53
N ILE A 293 -19.72 6.20 4.66
CA ILE A 293 -20.21 6.48 3.31
C ILE A 293 -21.57 7.18 3.35
N ARG A 294 -22.53 6.67 4.14
CA ARG A 294 -23.89 7.25 4.26
C ARG A 294 -23.88 8.67 4.80
N GLU A 295 -23.05 8.92 5.80
CA GLU A 295 -22.92 10.23 6.43
C GLU A 295 -22.09 11.22 5.59
N GLY A 296 -21.47 10.76 4.49
CA GLY A 296 -20.66 11.61 3.62
C GLY A 296 -19.41 12.15 4.30
N LEU A 297 -18.80 11.37 5.20
CA LEU A 297 -17.66 11.83 5.98
C LEU A 297 -16.44 12.10 5.11
N SER A 298 -15.69 13.14 5.45
CA SER A 298 -14.33 13.32 4.95
C SER A 298 -13.39 12.24 5.50
N PRO A 299 -12.22 11.99 4.87
CA PRO A 299 -11.22 11.06 5.39
C PRO A 299 -10.82 11.33 6.84
N LEU A 300 -10.64 12.60 7.21
CA LEU A 300 -10.25 12.97 8.58
C LEU A 300 -11.37 12.71 9.60
N GLU A 301 -12.64 12.91 9.23
CA GLU A 301 -13.77 12.58 10.09
C GLU A 301 -13.93 11.07 10.26
N PHE A 302 -13.74 10.31 9.17
CA PHE A 302 -13.73 8.85 9.24
C PHE A 302 -12.60 8.33 10.10
N ARG A 303 -11.40 8.92 9.97
CA ARG A 303 -10.24 8.58 10.83
C ARG A 303 -10.56 8.79 12.30
N LYS A 304 -11.20 9.90 12.67
CA LYS A 304 -11.62 10.14 14.07
C LYS A 304 -12.54 9.04 14.59
N ARG A 305 -13.43 8.50 13.75
CA ARG A 305 -14.27 7.35 14.12
C ARG A 305 -13.45 6.09 14.37
N LEU A 306 -12.45 5.83 13.53
CA LEU A 306 -11.51 4.71 13.76
C LEU A 306 -10.68 4.94 15.03
N GLU A 307 -10.27 6.18 15.30
CA GLU A 307 -9.54 6.58 16.50
C GLU A 307 -10.35 6.34 17.77
N ASP A 308 -11.63 6.68 17.78
CA ASP A 308 -12.54 6.39 18.90
C ASP A 308 -12.59 4.88 19.20
N ILE A 309 -12.69 4.04 18.16
CA ILE A 309 -12.67 2.59 18.30
C ILE A 309 -11.30 2.11 18.79
N TYR A 310 -10.22 2.66 18.25
CA TYR A 310 -8.84 2.32 18.63
C TYR A 310 -8.57 2.63 20.11
N LEU A 311 -8.99 3.79 20.60
CA LEU A 311 -8.81 4.22 21.99
C LEU A 311 -9.64 3.35 22.95
N LYS A 312 -10.80 2.85 22.52
CA LYS A 312 -11.69 1.99 23.31
C LYS A 312 -11.57 0.50 22.95
N ARG A 313 -10.50 0.10 22.28
CA ARG A 313 -10.38 -1.26 21.68
C ARG A 313 -10.53 -2.41 22.67
N GLU A 314 -10.17 -2.23 23.94
CA GLU A 314 -10.35 -3.26 24.97
C GLU A 314 -11.85 -3.51 25.23
N GLU A 315 -12.63 -2.44 25.38
CA GLU A 315 -14.10 -2.50 25.54
C GLU A 315 -14.79 -2.99 24.27
N VAL A 316 -14.38 -2.46 23.10
CA VAL A 316 -15.10 -2.66 21.83
C VAL A 316 -14.71 -3.97 21.13
N LEU A 317 -13.42 -4.33 21.16
CA LEU A 317 -12.88 -5.49 20.41
C LEU A 317 -12.52 -6.66 21.32
N GLY A 318 -12.42 -6.47 22.64
CA GLY A 318 -11.96 -7.49 23.58
C GLY A 318 -12.70 -8.82 23.43
N ALA A 319 -14.04 -8.76 23.35
CA ALA A 319 -14.91 -9.93 23.22
C ALA A 319 -15.20 -10.36 21.77
N LEU A 320 -14.78 -9.58 20.76
CA LEU A 320 -15.11 -9.88 19.37
C LEU A 320 -14.09 -10.82 18.73
N GLU A 321 -14.57 -11.76 17.93
CA GLU A 321 -13.72 -12.64 17.13
C GLU A 321 -13.30 -11.96 15.82
N CYS A 322 -12.06 -12.22 15.39
CA CYS A 322 -11.61 -11.95 14.03
C CYS A 322 -11.25 -13.30 13.36
N PRO A 323 -12.06 -13.78 12.39
CA PRO A 323 -11.77 -15.03 11.70
C PRO A 323 -10.41 -14.94 10.97
N GLN A 324 -9.70 -16.07 10.95
CA GLN A 324 -8.38 -16.18 10.34
C GLN A 324 -8.41 -16.70 8.89
#